data_AF-A0A349K1D3-F1
#
_entry.id   AF-A0A349K1D3-F1
#
_cell.length_a   1.000
_cell.length_b   1.000
_cell.length_c   1.000
_cell.angle_alpha   90.00
_cell.angle_beta   90.00
_cell.angle_gamma   90.00
#
_symmetry.space_group_name_H-M   'P 1'
#
loop_
_entity.id
_entity.type
_entity.pdbx_description
1 polymer ?
#
loop_
_entity_poly.entity_id
_entity_poly.type
_entity_poly.pdbx_seq_one_letter_code
_entity_poly.pdbx_strand_id
1 'polypeptide(L)'
;NVYSDEHAGEGRFRMADGKKVFADDEDMMDFIKKEKERWDGKGPKARLHLRADGKVHFTYVRRVIRAAAAAGINEVIFVSLWSPNN
;
A
#
# COMPACT_ATOMS: atom_id res chain seq x y z
N ASN A 1 12.23 -16.30 5.93
CA ASN A 1 10.96 -16.63 6.61
C ASN A 1 9.94 -15.56 6.34
N VAL A 2 9.35 -15.66 5.15
CA VAL A 2 8.39 -14.70 4.60
C VAL A 2 7.01 -15.14 5.06
N TYR A 3 6.39 -14.28 5.85
CA TYR A 3 5.01 -14.24 6.33
C TYR A 3 4.04 -15.24 5.66
N SER A 4 3.92 -16.42 6.27
CA SER A 4 2.75 -17.28 6.12
C SER A 4 1.68 -16.71 7.01
N ASP A 5 0.74 -15.96 6.45
CA ASP A 5 -0.37 -15.39 7.20
C ASP A 5 -1.68 -15.99 6.69
N GLU A 6 -2.39 -16.61 7.62
CA GLU A 6 -3.62 -17.39 7.49
C GLU A 6 -4.77 -16.53 6.93
N HIS A 7 -4.59 -15.21 6.93
CA HIS A 7 -5.55 -14.18 6.53
C HIS A 7 -5.16 -13.43 5.25
N ALA A 8 -4.15 -13.90 4.48
CA ALA A 8 -3.74 -13.27 3.22
C ALA A 8 -4.88 -13.14 2.18
N GLY A 9 -5.93 -13.97 2.29
CA GLY A 9 -7.12 -13.92 1.45
C GLY A 9 -8.14 -12.85 1.80
N GLU A 10 -8.02 -12.17 2.94
CA GLU A 10 -9.03 -11.22 3.44
C GLU A 10 -8.85 -9.78 2.91
N GLY A 11 -7.83 -9.52 2.09
CA GLY A 11 -7.63 -8.21 1.46
C GLY A 11 -7.21 -7.09 2.43
N ARG A 12 -6.66 -7.44 3.60
CA ARG A 12 -6.17 -6.46 4.58
C ARG A 12 -4.85 -5.84 4.12
N PHE A 13 -4.82 -4.53 3.98
CA PHE A 13 -3.60 -3.78 3.64
C PHE A 13 -2.75 -3.59 4.89
N ARG A 14 -1.42 -3.69 4.75
CA ARG A 14 -0.48 -3.45 5.84
C ARG A 14 0.55 -2.42 5.41
N MET A 15 0.98 -1.61 6.37
CA MET A 15 2.18 -0.79 6.21
C MET A 15 3.41 -1.66 5.96
N ALA A 16 4.41 -1.11 5.28
CA ALA A 16 5.64 -1.82 4.93
C ALA A 16 6.42 -2.34 6.17
N ASP A 17 6.18 -1.75 7.35
CA ASP A 17 6.73 -2.19 8.63
C ASP A 17 5.94 -3.34 9.28
N GLY A 18 4.80 -3.75 8.71
CA GLY A 18 3.92 -4.80 9.19
C GLY A 18 3.15 -4.47 10.47
N LYS A 19 3.34 -3.29 11.07
CA LYS A 19 2.80 -2.94 12.39
C LYS A 19 1.38 -2.39 12.33
N LYS A 20 1.04 -1.70 11.25
CA LYS A 20 -0.30 -1.15 11.04
C LYS A 20 -1.05 -1.96 9.98
N VAL A 21 -2.20 -2.48 10.39
CA VAL A 21 -3.19 -3.12 9.52
C VAL A 21 -4.31 -2.11 9.31
N PHE A 22 -4.64 -1.83 8.05
CA PHE A 22 -5.75 -0.95 7.71
C PHE A 22 -7.06 -1.72 7.79
N ALA A 23 -8.07 -1.13 8.42
CA ALA A 23 -9.38 -1.75 8.57
C ALA A 23 -10.19 -1.73 7.25
N ASP A 24 -10.14 -0.60 6.54
CA ASP A 24 -10.89 -0.35 5.31
C ASP A 24 -10.15 0.65 4.39
N ASP A 25 -10.80 1.00 3.27
CA ASP A 25 -10.24 1.93 2.29
C ASP A 25 -10.19 3.39 2.82
N GLU A 26 -11.05 3.76 3.78
CA GLU A 26 -11.06 5.11 4.37
C GLU A 26 -9.90 5.31 5.33
N ASP A 27 -9.62 4.34 6.22
CA ASP A 27 -8.45 4.39 7.13
C ASP A 27 -7.14 4.39 6.32
N MET A 28 -7.10 3.66 5.21
CA MET A 28 -5.96 3.70 4.29
C MET A 28 -5.81 5.09 3.64
N MET A 29 -6.91 5.68 3.14
CA MET A 29 -6.90 7.01 2.53
C MET A 29 -6.45 8.09 3.52
N ASP A 30 -7.03 8.09 4.72
CA ASP A 30 -6.72 9.06 5.77
C ASP A 30 -5.27 8.97 6.21
N PHE A 31 -4.74 7.75 6.29
CA PHE A 31 -3.33 7.54 6.56
C PHE A 31 -2.44 8.12 5.45
N ILE A 32 -2.75 7.81 4.18
CA ILE A 32 -1.98 8.33 3.03
C ILE A 32 -2.02 9.85 3.00
N LYS A 33 -3.18 10.46 3.30
CA LYS A 33 -3.35 11.91 3.36
C LYS A 33 -2.49 12.55 4.46
N LYS A 34 -2.50 11.99 5.67
CA LYS A 34 -1.67 12.45 6.80
C LYS A 34 -0.18 12.37 6.48
N GLU A 35 0.26 11.27 5.89
CA GLU A 35 1.66 11.13 5.47
C GLU A 35 2.00 12.12 4.36
N LYS A 36 1.13 12.29 3.35
CA LYS A 36 1.33 13.30 2.30
C LYS A 36 1.49 14.70 2.89
N GLU A 37 0.61 15.14 3.78
CA GLU A 37 0.69 16.46 4.43
C GLU A 37 2.02 16.65 5.19
N ARG A 38 2.51 15.58 5.83
CA ARG A 38 3.82 15.57 6.51
C ARG A 38 5.00 15.68 5.54
N TRP A 39 4.86 15.14 4.33
CA TRP A 39 5.89 15.15 3.29
C TRP A 39 5.86 16.41 2.42
N ASP A 40 4.69 17.00 2.18
CA ASP A 40 4.53 18.23 1.39
C ASP A 40 5.32 19.40 2.02
N GLY A 41 5.46 19.42 3.36
CA GLY A 41 6.30 20.39 4.06
C GLY A 41 7.82 20.22 3.88
N LYS A 42 8.28 19.14 3.23
CA LYS A 42 9.71 18.82 3.06
C LYS A 42 10.26 19.12 1.67
N GLY A 43 9.41 19.46 0.70
CA GLY A 43 9.79 19.88 -0.65
C GLY A 43 9.56 18.85 -1.77
N PRO A 44 9.90 17.54 -1.62
CA PRO A 44 9.59 16.53 -2.63
C PRO A 44 8.09 16.27 -2.74
N LYS A 45 7.60 16.07 -3.98
CA LYS A 45 6.24 15.58 -4.21
C LYS A 45 6.08 14.19 -3.61
N ALA A 46 5.02 13.98 -2.83
CA ALA A 46 4.70 12.68 -2.28
C ALA A 46 4.42 11.65 -3.39
N ARG A 47 5.00 10.46 -3.26
CA ARG A 47 4.84 9.32 -4.18
C ARG A 47 4.38 8.11 -3.39
N LEU A 48 3.44 7.34 -3.93
CA LEU A 48 3.04 6.07 -3.34
C LEU A 48 4.02 4.99 -3.80
N HIS A 49 4.72 4.35 -2.87
CA HIS A 49 5.48 3.14 -3.17
C HIS A 49 4.70 1.91 -2.69
N LEU A 50 4.25 1.08 -3.63
CA LEU A 50 3.45 -0.10 -3.36
C LEU A 50 4.21 -1.37 -3.75
N ARG A 51 4.37 -2.28 -2.79
CA ARG A 51 4.99 -3.59 -2.99
C ARG A 51 3.94 -4.67 -2.77
N ALA A 52 3.76 -5.54 -3.75
CA ALA A 52 2.85 -6.68 -3.66
C ALA A 52 3.61 -7.99 -3.90
N ASP A 53 3.17 -9.04 -3.21
CA ASP A 53 3.60 -10.41 -3.53
C ASP A 53 3.01 -10.83 -4.89
N GLY A 54 3.76 -11.60 -5.67
CA GLY A 54 3.32 -12.07 -6.99
C GLY A 54 2.04 -12.93 -6.97
N LYS A 55 1.64 -13.46 -5.81
CA LYS A 55 0.38 -14.20 -5.62
C LYS A 55 -0.82 -13.29 -5.35
N VAL A 56 -0.60 -11.99 -5.09
CA VAL A 56 -1.69 -11.04 -4.79
C VAL A 56 -2.43 -10.66 -6.07
N HIS A 57 -3.76 -10.80 -6.04
CA HIS A 57 -4.59 -10.40 -7.16
C HIS A 57 -4.56 -8.88 -7.37
N PHE A 58 -4.44 -8.45 -8.63
CA PHE A 58 -4.30 -7.03 -9.00
C PHE A 58 -5.49 -6.16 -8.53
N THR A 59 -6.67 -6.74 -8.31
CA THR A 59 -7.83 -6.03 -7.74
C THR A 59 -7.51 -5.36 -6.41
N TYR A 60 -6.71 -5.99 -5.55
CA TYR A 60 -6.31 -5.41 -4.27
C TYR A 60 -5.32 -4.25 -4.46
N VAL A 61 -4.36 -4.40 -5.36
CA VAL A 61 -3.43 -3.34 -5.77
C VAL A 61 -4.20 -2.11 -6.27
N ARG A 62 -5.25 -2.32 -7.08
CA ARG A 62 -6.10 -1.26 -7.62
C ARG A 62 -6.82 -0.46 -6.53
N ARG A 63 -7.20 -1.08 -5.40
CA ARG A 63 -7.83 -0.37 -4.27
C ARG A 63 -6.86 0.63 -3.65
N VAL A 64 -5.62 0.23 -3.41
CA VAL A 64 -4.58 1.13 -2.87
C VAL A 64 -4.29 2.30 -3.80
N ILE A 65 -4.19 2.04 -5.11
CA ILE A 65 -3.96 3.09 -6.11
C ILE A 65 -5.12 4.10 -6.10
N ARG A 66 -6.38 3.63 -6.00
CA ARG A 66 -7.55 4.50 -5.92
C ARG A 66 -7.55 5.35 -4.64
N ALA A 67 -7.23 4.76 -3.48
CA ALA A 67 -7.15 5.50 -2.23
C ALA A 67 -6.03 6.55 -2.26
N ALA A 68 -4.88 6.23 -2.85
CA ALA A 68 -3.78 7.19 -3.01
C ALA A 68 -4.13 8.34 -3.96
N ALA A 69 -4.83 8.05 -5.07
CA ALA A 69 -5.34 9.07 -5.97
C ALA A 69 -6.36 9.99 -5.26
N ALA A 70 -7.25 9.42 -4.45
CA ALA A 70 -8.21 10.19 -3.63
C ALA A 70 -7.51 11.08 -2.59
N ALA A 71 -6.39 10.63 -2.02
CA ALA A 71 -5.52 11.45 -1.16
C ALA A 71 -4.68 12.48 -1.95
N GLY A 72 -4.78 12.50 -3.29
CA GLY A 72 -4.09 13.43 -4.17
C GLY A 72 -2.62 13.11 -4.40
N ILE A 73 -2.23 11.83 -4.33
CA ILE A 73 -0.94 11.35 -4.82
C ILE A 73 -1.09 11.05 -6.31
N ASN A 74 -0.27 11.72 -7.13
CA ASN A 74 -0.35 11.62 -8.59
C ASN A 74 0.69 10.66 -9.20
N GLU A 75 1.61 10.14 -8.39
CA GLU A 75 2.70 9.27 -8.84
C GLU A 75 2.74 7.99 -7.98
N VAL A 76 2.73 6.84 -8.64
CA VAL A 76 2.77 5.52 -8.00
C VAL A 76 3.94 4.72 -8.56
N ILE A 77 4.74 4.16 -7.66
CA ILE A 77 5.77 3.16 -7.97
C ILE A 77 5.22 1.82 -7.51
N PHE A 78 4.91 0.94 -8.45
CA PHE A 78 4.41 -0.41 -8.17
C PHE A 78 5.48 -1.46 -8.47
N VAL A 79 5.75 -2.31 -7.48
CA VAL A 79 6.65 -3.46 -7.63
C VAL A 79 5.92 -4.73 -7.22
N SER A 80 5.70 -5.62 -8.19
CA SER A 80 5.31 -7.00 -7.91
C SER A 80 6.57 -7.84 -7.77
N LEU A 81 6.84 -8.34 -6.57
CA LEU A 81 7.90 -9.32 -6.39
C LEU A 81 7.38 -10.68 -6.84
N TRP A 82 7.86 -11.16 -7.97
CA TRP A 82 7.83 -12.59 -8.23
C TRP A 82 8.88 -13.22 -7.32
N SER A 83 8.46 -13.89 -6.24
CA SER A 83 9.36 -14.75 -5.47
C SER A 83 9.32 -16.13 -6.13
N PRO A 84 10.39 -16.58 -6.80
CA PRO A 84 10.49 -18.00 -7.11
C PRO A 84 10.52 -18.73 -5.76
N ASN A 85 9.56 -19.63 -5.54
CA ASN A 85 9.60 -20.52 -4.38
C ASN A 85 10.97 -21.22 -4.37
N ASN A 86 11.68 -21.17 -3.24
CA ASN A 86 12.68 -22.16 -2.87
C ASN A 86 12.65 -22.34 -1.35
#